data_AF-A0AAW7IE57-F1
#
_entry.id   AF-A0AAW7IE57-F1
#
_cell.length_a   1.000
_cell.length_b   1.000
_cell.length_c   1.000
_cell.angle_alpha   90.00
_cell.angle_beta   90.00
_cell.angle_gamma   90.00
#
_symmetry.space_group_name_H-M   'P 1'
#
loop_
_entity.id
_entity.type
_entity.pdbx_description
1 polymer ?
#
loop_
_entity_poly.entity_id
_entity_poly.type
_entity_poly.pdbx_seq_one_letter_code
_entity_poly.pdbx_strand_id
1 'polypeptide(L)' 'MKSKEICPLKELSETRNGKVMRHVIKAPLLNIDTGQVSSLENPEVLETIKHLNANSSLS' A
#
# COMPACT_ATOMS: atom_id res chain seq x y z
N MET A 1 10.42 18.59 5.36
CA MET A 1 9.06 18.05 5.59
C MET A 1 9.17 16.88 6.56
N LYS A 2 8.37 16.85 7.62
CA LYS A 2 8.28 15.67 8.52
C LYS A 2 7.10 14.82 8.07
N SER A 3 7.34 13.52 7.84
CA SER A 3 6.30 12.54 7.59
C SER A 3 5.47 12.35 8.86
N LYS A 4 4.14 12.31 8.74
CA LYS A 4 3.25 12.10 9.88
C LYS A 4 3.41 10.69 10.46
N GLU A 5 3.60 9.69 9.58
CA GLU A 5 3.78 8.28 9.92
C GLU A 5 4.78 7.63 8.95
N ILE A 6 5.45 6.58 9.44
CA ILE A 6 6.37 5.74 8.67
C ILE A 6 5.98 4.28 8.95
N CYS A 7 5.54 3.57 7.91
CA CYS A 7 5.21 2.15 8.00
C CYS A 7 6.29 1.34 7.26
N PRO A 8 7.15 0.59 7.96
CA PRO A 8 8.09 -0.30 7.30
C PRO A 8 7.34 -1.47 6.65
N LEU A 9 7.61 -1.71 5.37
CA LEU A 9 7.14 -2.88 4.64
C LEU A 9 8.32 -3.70 4.15
N LYS A 10 8.10 -5.00 3.99
CA LYS A 10 9.09 -5.92 3.42
C LYS A 10 9.33 -5.63 1.94
N GLU A 11 8.29 -5.19 1.23
CA GLU A 11 8.33 -4.92 -0.20
C GLU A 11 7.25 -3.89 -0.61
N LEU A 12 7.44 -3.23 -1.75
CA LEU A 12 6.50 -2.25 -2.32
C LEU A 12 5.68 -2.87 -3.44
N SER A 13 4.47 -2.35 -3.67
CA SER A 13 3.64 -2.80 -4.80
C SER A 13 4.23 -2.26 -6.11
N GLU A 14 4.78 -3.16 -6.91
CA GLU A 14 5.37 -2.85 -8.21
C GLU A 14 4.58 -3.51 -9.34
N THR A 15 4.59 -2.86 -10.51
CA THR A 15 4.15 -3.50 -11.75
C THR A 15 5.23 -4.41 -12.28
N ARG A 16 4.87 -5.22 -13.28
CA ARG A 16 5.80 -6.07 -14.06
C ARG A 16 7.02 -5.37 -14.65
N ASN A 17 7.00 -4.04 -14.68
CA ASN A 17 8.09 -3.21 -15.20
C ASN A 17 8.90 -2.54 -14.08
N GLY A 18 8.75 -2.97 -12.82
CA GLY A 18 9.41 -2.39 -11.63
C GLY A 18 8.88 -1.01 -11.24
N LYS A 19 7.71 -0.61 -11.74
CA LYS A 19 7.14 0.71 -11.44
C LYS A 19 6.35 0.65 -10.14
N VAL A 20 6.78 1.40 -9.13
CA VAL A 20 6.03 1.58 -7.88
C VAL A 20 4.75 2.38 -8.12
N MET A 21 3.60 1.74 -7.93
CA MET A 21 2.29 2.39 -8.07
C MET A 21 1.85 3.03 -6.74
N ARG A 22 2.43 4.20 -6.43
CA ARG A 22 2.18 4.93 -5.17
C ARG A 22 0.69 5.22 -4.88
N HIS A 23 -0.11 5.47 -5.91
CA HIS A 23 -1.55 5.69 -5.75
C HIS A 23 -2.28 4.46 -5.19
N VAL A 24 -1.86 3.27 -5.60
CA VAL A 24 -2.42 1.99 -5.15
C VAL A 24 -1.99 1.69 -3.71
N ILE A 25 -0.77 2.04 -3.32
CA ILE A 25 -0.32 2.00 -1.91
C ILE A 25 -1.15 2.94 -1.03
N LYS A 26 -1.42 4.16 -1.51
CA LYS A 26 -2.15 5.19 -0.75
C LYS A 26 -3.63 4.87 -0.57
N ALA A 27 -4.21 4.10 -1.49
CA ALA A 27 -5.62 3.81 -1.47
C ALA A 27 -6.12 3.04 -0.21
N PRO A 28 -5.51 1.91 0.19
CA PRO A 28 -5.88 1.22 1.43
C PRO A 28 -5.59 2.05 2.69
N LEU A 29 -4.57 2.92 2.68
CA LEU A 29 -4.31 3.88 3.77
C LEU A 29 -5.44 4.91 3.95
N LEU A 30 -6.15 5.25 2.87
CA LEU A 30 -7.23 6.22 2.87
C LEU A 30 -8.63 5.57 2.83
N ASN A 31 -8.72 4.24 2.89
CA ASN A 31 -9.95 3.48 2.68
C ASN A 31 -10.67 3.85 1.37
N ILE A 32 -9.92 4.14 0.31
CA ILE A 32 -10.45 4.37 -1.04
C ILE A 32 -10.20 3.13 -1.92
N ASP A 33 -11.01 3.00 -2.96
CA ASP A 33 -10.88 1.91 -3.92
C ASP A 33 -9.51 1.96 -4.64
N THR A 34 -8.88 0.81 -4.80
CA THR A 34 -7.56 0.67 -5.44
C THR A 34 -7.65 0.63 -6.97
N GLY A 35 -8.85 0.53 -7.53
CA GLY A 35 -9.09 0.33 -8.95
C GLY A 35 -8.54 -1.00 -9.45
N GLN A 36 -8.11 -1.04 -10.70
CA GLN A 36 -7.56 -2.26 -11.31
C GLN A 36 -6.10 -2.49 -10.91
N VAL A 37 -5.88 -3.59 -10.20
CA VAL A 37 -4.55 -3.99 -9.68
C VAL A 37 -3.94 -5.18 -10.40
N SER A 38 -4.59 -5.68 -11.45
CA SER A 38 -4.17 -6.87 -12.21
C SER A 38 -2.80 -6.76 -12.90
N SER A 39 -2.24 -5.54 -12.99
CA SER A 39 -0.90 -5.27 -13.54
C SER A 39 0.21 -5.26 -12.50
N LEU A 40 -0.13 -5.41 -11.21
CA LEU A 40 0.83 -5.55 -10.13
C LEU A 40 1.36 -6.98 -10.11
N GLU A 41 2.66 -7.12 -9.88
CA GLU A 41 3.23 -8.45 -9.62
C GLU A 41 2.89 -8.92 -8.21
N ASN A 42 2.83 -7.97 -7.25
CA ASN A 42 2.68 -8.29 -5.83
C ASN A 42 1.42 -7.60 -5.26
N PRO A 43 0.20 -8.03 -5.66
CA PRO A 43 -1.03 -7.47 -5.15
C PRO A 43 -1.23 -7.72 -3.65
N GLU A 44 -0.63 -8.76 -3.06
CA GLU A 44 -0.73 -9.05 -1.62
C GLU A 44 -0.15 -7.95 -0.72
N VAL A 45 0.73 -7.11 -1.25
CA VAL A 45 1.28 -5.96 -0.53
C VAL A 45 0.16 -5.02 -0.08
N LEU A 46 -0.93 -4.92 -0.86
CA LEU A 46 -2.07 -4.06 -0.53
C LEU A 46 -2.86 -4.54 0.68
N GLU A 47 -3.04 -5.84 0.81
CA GLU A 47 -3.66 -6.43 2.00
C GLU A 47 -2.79 -6.20 3.24
N THR A 48 -1.47 -6.34 3.09
CA THR A 48 -0.52 -6.07 4.17
C THR A 48 -0.62 -4.61 4.63
N ILE A 49 -0.66 -3.65 3.70
CA ILE A 49 -0.82 -2.22 4.02
C ILE A 49 -2.14 -1.97 4.75
N LYS A 50 -3.23 -2.61 4.30
CA LYS A 50 -4.56 -2.47 4.91
C LYS A 50 -4.57 -2.98 6.35
N HIS A 51 -3.97 -4.14 6.61
CA HIS A 51 -3.83 -4.68 7.97
C HIS A 51 -2.96 -3.80 8.86
N LEU A 52 -1.85 -3.25 8.33
CA LEU A 52 -1.01 -2.33 9.09
C LEU A 52 -1.78 -1.06 9.49
N ASN A 53 -2.56 -0.49 8.58
CA ASN A 53 -3.39 0.69 8.87
C ASN A 53 -4.47 0.40 9.94
N ALA A 54 -5.14 -0.75 9.85
CA ALA A 54 -6.14 -1.17 10.83
C ALA A 54 -5.52 -1.34 12.23
N ASN A 55 -4.33 -1.92 12.32
CA ASN A 55 -3.62 -2.10 13.59
C ASN A 55 -3.11 -0.77 14.17
N SER A 56 -2.69 0.19 13.34
CA SER A 56 -2.29 1.53 13.80
C SER A 56 -3.44 2.32 14.43
N SER A 57 -4.69 2.05 14.04
CA SER A 57 -5.87 2.72 14.59
C SER A 57 -6.35 2.11 15.92
N LEU A 58 -5.79 0.96 16.32
CA LEU A 58 -6.14 0.22 17.53
C LEU A 58 -5.17 0.45 18.70
N SER A 59 -4.23 1.38 18.58
CA SER A 59 -3.24 1.72 19.62
C SER A 59 -3.41 3.11 20.21
#